data_AF-A0A062X583-F1
#
_entry.id   AF-A0A062X583-F1
#
_cell.length_a   1.000
_cell.length_b   1.000
_cell.length_c   1.000
_cell.angle_alpha   90.00
_cell.angle_beta   90.00
_cell.angle_gamma   90.00
#
_symmetry.space_group_name_H-M   'P 1'
#
loop_
_entity.id
_entity.type
_entity.pdbx_description
1 polymer ?
#
loop_
_entity_poly.entity_id
_entity_poly.type
_entity_poly.pdbx_seq_one_letter_code
_entity_poly.pdbx_strand_id
1 'polypeptide(L)'
;MNTSETPPDGVYFRNSPNVNDTARVTGLGVNANERVQLECYAFGQAVGPYHDSLWYYVVNRSRPTTNYGAPNQGMLNAHYINDGKNANDKDAGVPECVNNFPPRVAPCTNNFRWASTNLTFSYSGSHRYYGNAWQAAKDWTDLGTGITIVPAASGKTGNVVFDDVASPTKTFAAAVMPPGQRDQAIVPPAPIEPTVIHVLVNQTWMEALDDPHKTAALAHELGHTLGLAHSNVSPCAVTAPSIMHSGGTDVPKWTTVTPQYYDKLNLEELYGLPTG
;
A
#
# COMPACT_ATOMS: atom_id res chain seq x y z
N MET A 1 2.19 -3.35 -21.29
CA MET A 1 2.25 -4.80 -21.53
C MET A 1 2.51 -5.04 -23.01
N ASN A 2 3.55 -5.81 -23.35
CA ASN A 2 3.80 -6.28 -24.71
C ASN A 2 3.35 -7.75 -24.77
N THR A 3 2.14 -8.03 -25.24
CA THR A 3 1.71 -9.42 -25.39
C THR A 3 1.94 -9.83 -26.84
N SER A 4 2.87 -10.76 -27.07
CA SER A 4 3.04 -11.46 -28.36
C SER A 4 1.96 -12.54 -28.59
N GLU A 5 1.10 -12.78 -27.59
CA GLU A 5 -0.05 -13.68 -27.69
C GLU A 5 -1.17 -13.04 -28.52
N THR A 6 -1.76 -13.82 -29.42
CA THR A 6 -2.79 -13.33 -30.36
C THR A 6 -4.06 -13.00 -29.57
N PRO A 7 -4.61 -11.78 -29.68
CA PRO A 7 -5.91 -11.45 -29.10
C PRO A 7 -6.96 -12.50 -29.46
N PRO A 8 -7.90 -12.83 -28.55
CA PRO A 8 -8.33 -12.01 -27.41
C PRO A 8 -7.65 -12.33 -26.07
N ASP A 9 -6.78 -13.33 -26.01
CA ASP A 9 -6.40 -13.96 -24.75
C ASP A 9 -5.16 -13.26 -24.17
N GLY A 10 -5.37 -12.44 -23.14
CA GLY A 10 -4.28 -11.88 -22.33
C GLY A 10 -3.38 -12.97 -21.71
N VAL A 11 -2.30 -12.55 -21.06
CA VAL A 11 -1.36 -13.48 -20.43
C VAL A 11 -1.94 -13.97 -19.12
N TYR A 12 -2.20 -15.27 -19.01
CA TYR A 12 -2.62 -15.89 -17.75
C TYR A 12 -1.53 -15.77 -16.68
N PHE A 13 -1.93 -15.63 -15.42
CA PHE A 13 -0.98 -15.81 -14.32
C PHE A 13 -0.56 -17.27 -14.16
N ARG A 14 0.66 -17.45 -13.66
CA ARG A 14 1.23 -18.75 -13.29
C ARG A 14 1.23 -18.93 -11.77
N ASN A 15 1.19 -20.18 -11.31
CA ASN A 15 1.26 -20.50 -9.87
C ASN A 15 2.71 -20.50 -9.35
N SER A 16 3.68 -20.61 -10.26
CA SER A 16 5.12 -20.59 -9.98
C SER A 16 5.88 -19.96 -11.16
N PRO A 17 7.17 -19.62 -11.03
CA PRO A 17 7.98 -19.08 -12.13
C PRO A 17 8.34 -20.17 -13.16
N ASN A 18 7.31 -20.77 -13.76
CA ASN A 18 7.37 -21.88 -14.70
C ASN A 18 6.27 -21.69 -15.75
N VAL A 19 6.62 -21.75 -17.04
CA VAL A 19 5.65 -21.46 -18.12
C VAL A 19 4.51 -22.47 -18.18
N ASN A 20 4.76 -23.70 -17.72
CA ASN A 20 3.81 -24.80 -17.76
C ASN A 20 2.87 -24.82 -16.55
N ASP A 21 3.20 -24.12 -15.47
CA ASP A 21 2.38 -24.07 -14.24
C ASP A 21 1.35 -22.92 -14.30
N THR A 22 0.45 -23.03 -15.27
CA THR A 22 -0.56 -22.01 -15.57
C THR A 22 -1.89 -22.34 -14.91
N ALA A 23 -2.49 -21.39 -14.19
CA ALA A 23 -3.79 -21.59 -13.56
C ALA A 23 -4.95 -21.78 -14.57
N ARG A 24 -4.79 -21.25 -15.80
CA ARG A 24 -5.77 -21.31 -16.93
C ARG A 24 -7.22 -21.02 -16.49
N VAL A 25 -7.39 -20.10 -15.54
CA VAL A 25 -8.71 -19.64 -15.07
C VAL A 25 -9.11 -18.43 -15.91
N THR A 26 -10.32 -18.46 -16.49
CA THR A 26 -10.84 -17.33 -17.27
C THR A 26 -10.89 -16.06 -16.40
N GLY A 27 -10.27 -14.99 -16.89
CA GLY A 27 -10.18 -13.70 -16.19
C GLY A 27 -9.03 -13.58 -15.18
N LEU A 28 -8.25 -14.65 -14.93
CA LEU A 28 -7.06 -14.63 -14.07
C LEU A 28 -5.79 -14.40 -14.91
N GLY A 29 -5.35 -13.15 -14.95
CA GLY A 29 -4.26 -12.71 -15.80
C GLY A 29 -4.37 -11.24 -16.17
N VAL A 30 -3.63 -10.88 -17.22
CA VAL A 30 -3.43 -9.49 -17.67
C VAL A 30 -3.68 -9.37 -19.17
N ASN A 31 -4.49 -8.39 -19.56
CA ASN A 31 -4.68 -8.03 -20.95
C ASN A 31 -3.66 -6.97 -21.39
N ALA A 32 -3.55 -6.76 -22.71
CA ALA A 32 -2.83 -5.63 -23.25
C ALA A 32 -3.32 -4.31 -22.62
N ASN A 33 -2.38 -3.43 -22.31
CA ASN A 33 -2.60 -2.12 -21.65
C ASN A 33 -3.10 -2.16 -20.19
N GLU A 34 -3.28 -3.33 -19.57
CA GLU A 34 -3.54 -3.39 -18.13
C GLU A 34 -2.26 -3.05 -17.33
N ARG A 35 -2.46 -2.50 -16.14
CA ARG A 35 -1.40 -2.14 -15.20
C ARG A 35 -1.31 -3.19 -14.11
N VAL A 36 -0.09 -3.57 -13.77
CA VAL A 36 0.21 -4.44 -12.64
C VAL A 36 1.06 -3.72 -11.61
N GLN A 37 1.01 -4.22 -10.38
CA GLN A 37 1.95 -3.89 -9.31
C GLN A 37 2.87 -5.08 -9.08
N LEU A 38 4.17 -4.83 -8.95
CA LEU A 38 5.19 -5.86 -8.70
C LEU A 38 5.37 -6.04 -7.19
N GLU A 39 5.12 -7.23 -6.68
CA GLU A 39 5.15 -7.49 -5.23
C GLU A 39 6.46 -8.16 -4.78
N CYS A 40 6.96 -9.11 -5.57
CA CYS A 40 8.27 -9.72 -5.39
C CYS A 40 8.77 -10.31 -6.71
N TYR A 41 10.05 -10.61 -6.81
CA TYR A 41 10.65 -11.30 -7.96
C TYR A 41 11.17 -12.69 -7.62
N ALA A 42 11.20 -13.57 -8.61
CA ALA A 42 11.90 -14.85 -8.54
C ALA A 42 12.51 -15.18 -9.90
N PHE A 43 13.56 -15.99 -9.91
CA PHE A 43 14.08 -16.57 -11.15
C PHE A 43 13.50 -17.95 -11.39
N GLY A 44 13.22 -18.29 -12.65
CA GLY A 44 12.67 -19.59 -13.02
C GLY A 44 12.82 -19.94 -14.49
N GLN A 45 11.84 -20.64 -15.06
CA GLN A 45 11.90 -21.06 -16.46
C GLN A 45 11.85 -19.84 -17.39
N ALA A 46 12.77 -19.76 -18.34
CA ALA A 46 12.75 -18.68 -19.32
C ALA A 46 11.52 -18.77 -20.25
N VAL A 47 10.94 -17.63 -20.62
CA VAL A 47 9.85 -17.57 -21.59
C VAL A 47 10.40 -17.60 -23.01
N GLY A 48 10.13 -18.71 -23.72
CA GLY A 48 10.32 -18.83 -25.17
C GLY A 48 11.71 -18.39 -25.66
N PRO A 49 11.80 -17.73 -26.84
CA PRO A 49 13.08 -17.28 -27.41
C PRO A 49 13.63 -16.00 -26.74
N TYR A 50 12.93 -15.45 -25.74
CA TYR A 50 13.28 -14.16 -25.14
C TYR A 50 14.37 -14.28 -24.07
N HIS A 51 14.69 -15.50 -23.62
CA HIS A 51 15.72 -15.79 -22.62
C HIS A 51 15.54 -15.01 -21.30
N ASP A 52 14.29 -14.61 -20.99
CA ASP A 52 13.96 -13.90 -19.76
C ASP A 52 13.45 -14.89 -18.71
N SER A 53 14.29 -15.10 -17.69
CA SER A 53 14.04 -15.99 -16.56
C SER A 53 13.54 -15.26 -15.32
N LEU A 54 13.37 -13.94 -15.39
CA LEU A 54 12.84 -13.13 -14.30
C LEU A 54 11.31 -13.17 -14.30
N TRP A 55 10.75 -13.47 -13.14
CA TRP A 55 9.32 -13.49 -12.90
C TRP A 55 8.98 -12.59 -11.73
N TYR A 56 7.82 -11.95 -11.81
CA TYR A 56 7.26 -11.17 -10.73
C TYR A 56 5.98 -11.83 -10.23
N TYR A 57 5.82 -11.90 -8.91
CA TYR A 57 4.49 -12.02 -8.34
C TYR A 57 3.81 -10.65 -8.48
N VAL A 58 2.68 -10.61 -9.16
CA VAL A 58 2.03 -9.34 -9.49
C VAL A 58 0.56 -9.33 -9.13
N VAL A 59 0.04 -8.14 -8.85
CA VAL A 59 -1.39 -7.85 -8.70
C VAL A 59 -1.86 -6.99 -9.87
N ASN A 60 -2.96 -7.37 -10.52
CA ASN A 60 -3.56 -6.58 -11.60
C ASN A 60 -4.29 -5.35 -11.03
N ARG A 61 -3.74 -4.15 -11.22
CA ARG A 61 -4.33 -2.89 -10.74
C ARG A 61 -5.46 -2.37 -11.61
N SER A 62 -5.49 -2.75 -12.90
CA SER A 62 -6.58 -2.39 -13.80
C SER A 62 -7.84 -3.22 -13.55
N ARG A 63 -7.67 -4.49 -13.17
CA ARG A 63 -8.74 -5.41 -12.78
C ARG A 63 -8.30 -6.18 -11.53
N PRO A 64 -8.51 -5.62 -10.32
CA PRO A 64 -8.04 -6.22 -9.06
C PRO A 64 -8.72 -7.55 -8.70
N THR A 65 -9.94 -7.78 -9.19
CA THR A 65 -10.70 -9.00 -8.95
C THR A 65 -11.06 -9.69 -10.26
N THR A 66 -11.03 -11.01 -10.25
CA THR A 66 -11.54 -11.84 -11.34
C THR A 66 -13.07 -11.77 -11.41
N ASN A 67 -13.66 -12.28 -12.50
CA ASN A 67 -15.12 -12.38 -12.64
C ASN A 67 -15.79 -13.25 -11.56
N TYR A 68 -15.01 -14.03 -10.82
CA TYR A 68 -15.48 -14.90 -9.73
C TYR A 68 -15.21 -14.30 -8.33
N GLY A 69 -14.75 -13.05 -8.25
CA GLY A 69 -14.48 -12.36 -6.99
C GLY A 69 -13.15 -12.72 -6.31
N ALA A 70 -12.36 -13.65 -6.87
CA ALA A 70 -11.01 -13.94 -6.38
C ALA A 70 -10.02 -12.82 -6.77
N PRO A 71 -8.96 -12.56 -5.98
CA PRO A 71 -7.89 -11.65 -6.36
C PRO A 71 -7.29 -12.00 -7.71
N ASN A 72 -7.04 -11.00 -8.54
CA ASN A 72 -6.45 -11.19 -9.86
C ASN A 72 -4.94 -10.98 -9.77
N GLN A 73 -4.23 -12.04 -9.37
CA GLN A 73 -2.78 -12.01 -9.12
C GLN A 73 -2.10 -13.34 -9.41
N GLY A 74 -0.76 -13.31 -9.49
CA GLY A 74 0.08 -14.49 -9.57
C GLY A 74 1.42 -14.19 -10.26
N MET A 75 2.12 -15.24 -10.67
CA MET A 75 3.43 -15.10 -11.31
C MET A 75 3.29 -14.67 -12.78
N LEU A 76 4.02 -13.64 -13.16
CA LEU A 76 4.09 -13.08 -14.51
C LEU A 76 5.55 -12.87 -14.88
N ASN A 77 5.97 -13.40 -16.03
CA ASN A 77 7.35 -13.20 -16.50
C ASN A 77 7.57 -11.73 -16.90
N ALA A 78 8.75 -11.19 -16.58
CA ALA A 78 9.12 -9.80 -16.83
C ALA A 78 9.01 -9.41 -18.32
N HIS A 79 9.23 -10.36 -19.25
CA HIS A 79 9.03 -10.16 -20.68
C HIS A 79 7.67 -9.54 -21.06
N TYR A 80 6.60 -9.88 -20.32
CA TYR A 80 5.27 -9.37 -20.62
C TYR A 80 5.03 -7.96 -20.06
N ILE A 81 5.86 -7.53 -19.11
CA ILE A 81 5.77 -6.25 -18.41
C ILE A 81 6.53 -5.20 -19.23
N ASN A 82 5.95 -4.01 -19.37
CA ASN A 82 6.63 -2.90 -20.04
C ASN A 82 7.34 -2.03 -18.99
N ASP A 83 8.39 -2.58 -18.37
CA ASP A 83 9.20 -1.96 -17.31
C ASP A 83 10.39 -1.14 -17.87
N GLY A 84 10.70 -1.31 -19.16
CA GLY A 84 11.84 -0.66 -19.81
C GLY A 84 13.20 -1.26 -19.41
N LYS A 85 13.22 -2.46 -18.82
CA LYS A 85 14.43 -3.19 -18.41
C LYS A 85 14.87 -4.17 -19.49
N ASN A 86 16.14 -4.61 -19.41
CA ASN A 86 16.60 -5.74 -20.21
C ASN A 86 16.10 -7.06 -19.58
N ALA A 87 16.15 -8.14 -20.34
CA ALA A 87 15.85 -9.47 -19.82
C ALA A 87 16.72 -9.78 -18.60
N ASN A 88 16.10 -10.32 -17.54
CA ASN A 88 16.73 -10.63 -16.25
C ASN A 88 17.20 -9.44 -15.39
N ASP A 89 16.97 -8.19 -15.80
CA ASP A 89 17.28 -7.01 -14.98
C ASP A 89 16.09 -6.65 -14.10
N LYS A 90 16.23 -6.82 -12.78
CA LYS A 90 15.16 -6.52 -11.83
C LYS A 90 14.86 -5.02 -11.66
N ASP A 91 13.59 -4.69 -11.53
CA ASP A 91 13.11 -3.41 -11.01
C ASP A 91 13.63 -3.11 -9.61
N ALA A 92 14.01 -1.85 -9.42
CA ALA A 92 14.51 -1.36 -8.14
C ALA A 92 13.39 -1.36 -7.09
N GLY A 93 13.70 -1.82 -5.88
CA GLY A 93 12.76 -1.83 -4.76
C GLY A 93 11.84 -3.05 -4.69
N VAL A 94 11.85 -3.93 -5.69
CA VAL A 94 11.09 -5.19 -5.64
C VAL A 94 11.92 -6.26 -4.90
N PRO A 95 11.43 -6.83 -3.78
CA PRO A 95 12.15 -7.85 -3.02
C PRO A 95 12.09 -9.23 -3.70
N GLU A 96 12.94 -10.16 -3.28
CA GLU A 96 12.87 -11.56 -3.73
C GLU A 96 11.71 -12.30 -3.06
N CYS A 97 11.04 -13.18 -3.80
CA CYS A 97 9.93 -14.00 -3.30
C CYS A 97 10.44 -15.10 -2.35
N VAL A 98 9.64 -15.43 -1.34
CA VAL A 98 9.81 -16.59 -0.47
C VAL A 98 8.76 -17.62 -0.85
N ASN A 99 9.19 -18.80 -1.34
CA ASN A 99 8.30 -19.86 -1.83
C ASN A 99 7.31 -19.39 -2.91
N ASN A 100 7.78 -18.55 -3.85
CA ASN A 100 6.96 -17.91 -4.92
C ASN A 100 5.90 -16.93 -4.44
N PHE A 101 5.90 -16.58 -3.15
CA PHE A 101 5.04 -15.54 -2.61
C PHE A 101 5.90 -14.36 -2.15
N PRO A 102 5.32 -13.15 -2.08
CA PRO A 102 6.01 -12.04 -1.49
C PRO A 102 6.42 -12.37 -0.05
N PRO A 103 7.63 -11.95 0.38
CA PRO A 103 8.11 -12.24 1.72
C PRO A 103 7.09 -11.72 2.75
N ARG A 104 6.60 -12.61 3.63
CA ARG A 104 5.87 -12.17 4.81
C ARG A 104 6.84 -11.41 5.69
N VAL A 105 6.66 -10.10 5.77
CA VAL A 105 7.41 -9.30 6.72
C VAL A 105 6.59 -9.20 7.99
N ALA A 106 7.21 -9.50 9.13
CA ALA A 106 6.60 -9.31 10.42
C ALA A 106 6.08 -7.88 10.50
N PRO A 107 4.78 -7.69 10.77
CA PRO A 107 4.18 -6.41 10.51
C PRO A 107 4.59 -5.42 11.61
N CYS A 108 4.85 -4.21 11.15
CA CYS A 108 5.25 -3.07 11.93
C CYS A 108 4.01 -2.31 12.35
N THR A 109 3.54 -2.64 13.54
CA THR A 109 2.26 -2.15 14.04
C THR A 109 2.43 -1.45 15.38
N ASN A 110 1.57 -0.48 15.63
CA ASN A 110 1.32 0.08 16.94
C ASN A 110 0.41 -0.87 17.72
N ASN A 111 0.32 -0.68 19.05
CA ASN A 111 -0.46 -1.55 19.91
C ASN A 111 -1.98 -1.27 19.91
N PHE A 112 -2.56 -1.07 18.72
CA PHE A 112 -3.97 -0.78 18.55
C PHE A 112 -4.45 -1.09 17.12
N ARG A 113 -5.76 -1.27 16.97
CA ARG A 113 -6.45 -1.34 15.67
C ARG A 113 -7.92 -1.01 15.86
N TRP A 114 -8.60 -0.59 14.80
CA TRP A 114 -10.06 -0.47 14.82
C TRP A 114 -10.73 -1.85 14.81
N ALA A 115 -11.87 -2.02 15.50
CA ALA A 115 -12.64 -3.26 15.35
C ALA A 115 -13.37 -3.35 14.00
N SER A 116 -13.67 -2.20 13.40
CA SER A 116 -14.29 -2.08 12.07
C SER A 116 -13.24 -1.81 10.99
N THR A 117 -13.44 -2.37 9.80
CA THR A 117 -12.71 -1.97 8.59
C THR A 117 -13.44 -0.89 7.79
N ASN A 118 -14.68 -0.57 8.14
CA ASN A 118 -15.43 0.55 7.57
C ASN A 118 -15.27 1.76 8.49
N LEU A 119 -14.35 2.64 8.12
CA LEU A 119 -13.97 3.81 8.88
C LEU A 119 -14.48 5.08 8.20
N THR A 120 -14.60 6.12 9.01
CA THR A 120 -14.96 7.46 8.54
C THR A 120 -13.90 8.46 8.95
N PHE A 121 -13.71 9.51 8.15
CA PHE A 121 -12.90 10.66 8.52
C PHE A 121 -13.73 11.94 8.52
N SER A 122 -13.42 12.84 9.44
CA SER A 122 -13.91 14.23 9.44
C SER A 122 -12.74 15.19 9.39
N TYR A 123 -13.01 16.44 9.00
CA TYR A 123 -12.02 17.50 8.95
C TYR A 123 -12.51 18.66 9.81
N SER A 124 -11.64 19.21 10.64
CA SER A 124 -11.91 20.32 11.56
C SER A 124 -11.12 21.55 11.13
N GLY A 125 -11.71 22.74 11.25
CA GLY A 125 -11.07 24.02 10.93
C GLY A 125 -11.40 24.55 9.52
N SER A 126 -10.42 25.15 8.83
CA SER A 126 -10.66 25.91 7.58
C SER A 126 -10.78 25.05 6.31
N HIS A 127 -10.63 23.72 6.43
CA HIS A 127 -10.72 22.76 5.34
C HIS A 127 -9.67 22.96 4.21
N ARG A 128 -8.59 23.72 4.46
CA ARG A 128 -7.51 23.99 3.48
C ARG A 128 -6.96 22.76 2.78
N TYR A 129 -6.84 21.64 3.50
CA TYR A 129 -6.25 20.39 2.99
C TYR A 129 -7.29 19.27 2.88
N TYR A 130 -8.58 19.60 2.82
CA TYR A 130 -9.64 18.60 2.75
C TYR A 130 -9.50 17.68 1.53
N GLY A 131 -9.14 18.24 0.37
CA GLY A 131 -8.89 17.45 -0.84
C GLY A 131 -7.74 16.45 -0.67
N ASN A 132 -6.64 16.86 -0.03
CA ASN A 132 -5.51 15.98 0.26
C ASN A 132 -5.88 14.90 1.27
N ALA A 133 -6.65 15.23 2.31
CA ALA A 133 -7.13 14.27 3.29
C ALA A 133 -8.08 13.23 2.66
N TRP A 134 -8.97 13.68 1.77
CA TRP A 134 -9.84 12.81 0.99
C TRP A 134 -9.04 11.86 0.09
N GLN A 135 -8.05 12.38 -0.63
CA GLN A 135 -7.21 11.56 -1.50
C GLN A 135 -6.38 10.56 -0.69
N ALA A 136 -5.81 10.96 0.45
CA ALA A 136 -5.11 10.07 1.36
C ALA A 136 -6.01 8.91 1.85
N ALA A 137 -7.26 9.20 2.24
CA ALA A 137 -8.24 8.19 2.62
C ALA A 137 -8.60 7.26 1.46
N LYS A 138 -8.71 7.81 0.25
CA LYS A 138 -8.93 7.04 -0.97
C LYS A 138 -7.74 6.12 -1.26
N ASP A 139 -6.50 6.57 -1.13
CA ASP A 139 -5.31 5.78 -1.43
C ASP A 139 -5.22 4.53 -0.55
N TRP A 140 -5.55 4.64 0.74
CA TRP A 140 -5.66 3.48 1.64
C TRP A 140 -6.83 2.56 1.29
N THR A 141 -7.97 3.11 0.87
CA THR A 141 -9.13 2.32 0.43
C THR A 141 -8.84 1.55 -0.86
N ASP A 142 -8.20 2.21 -1.83
CA ASP A 142 -7.80 1.67 -3.13
C ASP A 142 -6.63 0.68 -3.02
N LEU A 143 -6.01 0.55 -1.85
CA LEU A 143 -4.97 -0.44 -1.59
C LEU A 143 -5.54 -1.87 -1.66
N GLY A 144 -6.86 -2.02 -1.52
CA GLY A 144 -7.56 -3.29 -1.72
C GLY A 144 -7.44 -4.25 -0.54
N THR A 145 -7.09 -3.76 0.64
CA THR A 145 -7.05 -4.55 1.89
C THR A 145 -8.45 -4.93 2.38
N GLY A 146 -9.50 -4.21 1.95
CA GLY A 146 -10.85 -4.29 2.49
C GLY A 146 -11.15 -3.27 3.58
N ILE A 147 -10.17 -2.43 3.95
CA ILE A 147 -10.39 -1.23 4.74
C ILE A 147 -11.00 -0.15 3.84
N THR A 148 -12.10 0.44 4.27
CA THR A 148 -12.73 1.57 3.59
C THR A 148 -12.70 2.79 4.49
N ILE A 149 -12.31 3.93 3.94
CA ILE A 149 -12.24 5.20 4.67
C ILE A 149 -13.00 6.25 3.86
N VAL A 150 -14.15 6.68 4.38
CA VAL A 150 -15.04 7.62 3.69
C VAL A 150 -15.29 8.87 4.53
N PRO A 151 -15.72 10.00 3.94
CA PRO A 151 -16.14 11.15 4.73
C PRO A 151 -17.25 10.78 5.71
N ALA A 152 -17.13 11.23 6.96
CA ALA A 152 -18.22 11.18 7.92
C ALA A 152 -19.41 12.02 7.43
N ALA A 153 -20.61 11.66 7.88
CA ALA A 153 -21.79 12.48 7.61
C ALA A 153 -21.60 13.92 8.09
N SER A 154 -22.18 14.90 7.40
CA SER A 154 -22.04 16.31 7.74
C SER A 154 -22.39 16.57 9.22
N GLY A 155 -21.51 17.28 9.92
CA GLY A 155 -21.64 17.57 11.36
C GLY A 155 -21.38 16.39 12.29
N LYS A 156 -20.88 15.25 11.79
CA LYS A 156 -20.44 14.10 12.59
C LYS A 156 -18.93 14.03 12.68
N THR A 157 -18.44 13.62 13.84
CA THR A 157 -17.05 13.24 14.06
C THR A 157 -16.81 11.87 13.47
N GLY A 158 -15.80 11.74 12.61
CA GLY A 158 -15.34 10.46 12.09
C GLY A 158 -14.51 9.67 13.10
N ASN A 159 -14.11 8.46 12.73
CA ASN A 159 -13.11 7.68 13.46
C ASN A 159 -11.76 8.41 13.49
N VAL A 160 -11.42 9.06 12.37
CA VAL A 160 -10.23 9.90 12.23
C VAL A 160 -10.64 11.36 12.04
N VAL A 161 -10.00 12.27 12.76
CA VAL A 161 -10.24 13.72 12.65
C VAL A 161 -8.97 14.40 12.17
N PHE A 162 -9.00 15.02 10.99
CA PHE A 162 -7.93 15.91 10.55
C PHE A 162 -8.17 17.30 11.12
N ASP A 163 -7.31 17.74 12.04
CA ASP A 163 -7.39 19.06 12.66
C ASP A 163 -6.45 20.03 11.98
N ASP A 164 -7.00 21.04 11.33
CA ASP A 164 -6.23 22.14 10.77
C ASP A 164 -5.74 23.08 11.88
N VAL A 165 -4.46 22.96 12.25
CA VAL A 165 -3.87 23.66 13.40
C VAL A 165 -2.70 24.56 13.03
N ALA A 166 -2.60 25.69 13.72
CA ALA A 166 -1.40 26.53 13.71
C ALA A 166 -0.47 26.06 14.83
N SER A 167 0.61 25.35 14.47
CA SER A 167 1.58 24.83 15.44
C SER A 167 3.00 25.35 15.15
N PRO A 168 3.77 25.75 16.18
CA PRO A 168 5.17 26.11 16.02
C PRO A 168 6.09 24.90 15.79
N THR A 169 5.58 23.67 15.93
CA THR A 169 6.37 22.44 15.73
C THR A 169 6.84 22.29 14.29
N LYS A 170 8.04 21.74 14.08
CA LYS A 170 8.62 21.51 12.75
C LYS A 170 8.16 20.17 12.13
N THR A 171 6.85 19.97 12.09
CA THR A 171 6.20 18.75 11.58
C THR A 171 5.06 19.15 10.65
N PHE A 172 4.95 18.48 9.50
CA PHE A 172 3.90 18.75 8.50
C PHE A 172 2.53 18.28 8.99
N ALA A 173 2.48 17.06 9.51
CA ALA A 173 1.32 16.54 10.21
C ALA A 173 1.78 15.61 11.35
N ALA A 174 0.86 15.21 12.22
CA ALA A 174 1.13 14.23 13.28
C ALA A 174 -0.16 13.54 13.76
N ALA A 175 -0.18 12.21 13.76
CA ALA A 175 -1.21 11.41 14.40
C ALA A 175 -1.04 11.44 15.93
N VAL A 176 -2.10 11.86 16.63
CA VAL A 176 -2.20 11.85 18.09
C VAL A 176 -2.72 10.50 18.54
N MET A 177 -1.81 9.53 18.59
CA MET A 177 -2.11 8.21 19.14
C MET A 177 -2.48 8.30 20.63
N PRO A 178 -3.48 7.54 21.11
CA PRO A 178 -3.80 7.46 22.52
C PRO A 178 -2.58 7.05 23.38
N PRO A 179 -2.49 7.51 24.64
CA PRO A 179 -1.41 7.13 25.54
C PRO A 179 -1.29 5.61 25.71
N GLY A 180 -0.06 5.10 25.75
CA GLY A 180 0.22 3.66 25.89
C GLY A 180 0.04 2.82 24.62
N GLN A 181 -0.31 3.44 23.48
CA GLN A 181 -0.49 2.74 22.20
C GLN A 181 0.69 2.90 21.23
N ARG A 182 1.74 3.64 21.62
CA ARG A 182 2.96 3.87 20.80
C ARG A 182 4.01 2.76 20.91
N ASP A 183 3.76 1.74 21.73
CA ASP A 183 4.69 0.64 21.86
C ASP A 183 4.67 -0.13 20.54
N GLN A 184 5.74 0.05 19.74
CA GLN A 184 5.92 -0.66 18.48
C GLN A 184 5.99 -2.15 18.79
N ALA A 185 5.06 -2.91 18.24
CA ALA A 185 4.94 -4.34 18.46
C ALA A 185 4.84 -5.07 17.12
N ILE A 186 5.47 -6.24 17.08
CA ILE A 186 5.13 -7.30 16.12
C ILE A 186 3.74 -7.78 16.55
N VAL A 187 2.69 -7.53 15.75
CA VAL A 187 1.24 -7.66 16.05
C VAL A 187 0.90 -7.97 17.51
N PRO A 188 0.36 -7.02 18.28
CA PRO A 188 -0.07 -7.32 19.63
C PRO A 188 -1.18 -8.37 19.63
N PRO A 189 -1.16 -9.33 20.58
CA PRO A 189 -2.17 -10.39 20.66
C PRO A 189 -3.57 -9.88 21.03
N ALA A 190 -3.69 -8.67 21.58
CA ALA A 190 -4.95 -8.01 21.92
C ALA A 190 -4.83 -6.49 21.70
N PRO A 191 -4.94 -6.01 20.44
CA PRO A 191 -4.81 -4.59 20.14
C PRO A 191 -5.96 -3.80 20.77
N ILE A 192 -5.64 -2.62 21.31
CA ILE A 192 -6.63 -1.74 21.93
C ILE A 192 -7.47 -1.08 20.83
N GLU A 193 -8.79 -0.99 21.01
CA GLU A 193 -9.65 -0.24 20.10
C GLU A 193 -9.68 1.25 20.48
N PRO A 194 -9.24 2.16 19.58
CA PRO A 194 -9.36 3.60 19.82
C PRO A 194 -10.82 4.07 19.63
N THR A 195 -11.18 5.17 20.29
CA THR A 195 -12.50 5.80 20.10
C THR A 195 -12.49 6.83 18.97
N VAL A 196 -11.43 7.65 18.93
CA VAL A 196 -11.16 8.65 17.90
C VAL A 196 -9.64 8.88 17.85
N ILE A 197 -9.08 9.09 16.66
CA ILE A 197 -7.69 9.49 16.49
C ILE A 197 -7.64 10.81 15.74
N HIS A 198 -6.89 11.76 16.29
CA HIS A 198 -6.69 13.07 15.68
C HIS A 198 -5.40 13.08 14.86
N VAL A 199 -5.44 13.70 13.68
CA VAL A 199 -4.28 14.03 12.85
C VAL A 199 -4.15 15.54 12.84
N LEU A 200 -3.12 16.06 13.52
CA LEU A 200 -2.82 17.48 13.54
C LEU A 200 -2.17 17.86 12.22
N VAL A 201 -2.81 18.71 11.43
CA VAL A 201 -2.32 19.19 10.13
C VAL A 201 -1.73 20.58 10.31
N ASN A 202 -0.42 20.71 10.20
CA ASN A 202 0.29 21.95 10.50
C ASN A 202 0.27 22.90 9.31
N GLN A 203 -0.53 23.96 9.43
CA GLN A 203 -0.73 24.98 8.42
C GLN A 203 0.56 25.51 7.81
N THR A 204 1.45 26.01 8.67
CA THR A 204 2.67 26.72 8.27
C THR A 204 3.60 25.83 7.44
N TRP A 205 3.66 24.55 7.78
CA TRP A 205 4.56 23.61 7.12
C TRP A 205 3.91 23.01 5.87
N MET A 206 2.63 22.67 5.94
CA MET A 206 1.89 22.11 4.81
C MET A 206 1.84 23.08 3.62
N GLU A 207 1.78 24.39 3.84
CA GLU A 207 1.79 25.40 2.76
C GLU A 207 3.06 25.35 1.90
N ALA A 208 4.18 24.86 2.43
CA ALA A 208 5.44 24.75 1.72
C ALA A 208 5.54 23.49 0.82
N LEU A 209 4.61 22.55 0.93
CA LEU A 209 4.58 21.33 0.13
C LEU A 209 3.82 21.53 -1.19
N ASP A 210 4.20 20.80 -2.23
CA ASP A 210 3.33 20.63 -3.40
C ASP A 210 2.15 19.69 -3.07
N ASP A 211 1.18 19.58 -3.97
CA ASP A 211 -0.04 18.82 -3.72
C ASP A 211 0.19 17.30 -3.48
N PRO A 212 1.02 16.60 -4.29
CA PRO A 212 1.37 15.21 -4.02
C PRO A 212 1.99 14.99 -2.64
N HIS A 213 2.91 15.86 -2.21
CA HIS A 213 3.57 15.71 -0.91
C HIS A 213 2.67 16.08 0.26
N LYS A 214 1.72 17.01 0.09
CA LYS A 214 0.65 17.24 1.09
C LYS A 214 -0.18 15.97 1.29
N THR A 215 -0.61 15.35 0.20
CA THR A 215 -1.36 14.08 0.24
C THR A 215 -0.52 12.97 0.87
N ALA A 216 0.76 12.84 0.51
CA ALA A 216 1.67 11.85 1.08
C ALA A 216 1.84 12.01 2.60
N ALA A 217 2.01 13.24 3.10
CA ALA A 217 2.09 13.51 4.53
C ALA A 217 0.82 13.06 5.26
N LEU A 218 -0.35 13.40 4.74
CA LEU A 218 -1.63 13.00 5.35
C LEU A 218 -1.88 11.50 5.25
N ALA A 219 -1.47 10.86 4.14
CA ALA A 219 -1.56 9.42 3.98
C ALA A 219 -0.63 8.67 4.95
N HIS A 220 0.57 9.18 5.20
CA HIS A 220 1.46 8.66 6.24
C HIS A 220 0.81 8.71 7.62
N GLU A 221 0.31 9.88 8.05
CA GLU A 221 -0.35 9.99 9.35
C GLU A 221 -1.62 9.14 9.44
N LEU A 222 -2.39 9.03 8.35
CA LEU A 222 -3.54 8.15 8.27
C LEU A 222 -3.13 6.68 8.48
N GLY A 223 -1.99 6.24 7.94
CA GLY A 223 -1.41 4.93 8.21
C GLY A 223 -1.14 4.69 9.70
N HIS A 224 -0.63 5.70 10.42
CA HIS A 224 -0.53 5.63 11.87
C HIS A 224 -1.88 5.43 12.54
N THR A 225 -2.92 6.16 12.11
CA THR A 225 -4.28 5.99 12.68
C THR A 225 -4.90 4.62 12.37
N LEU A 226 -4.40 3.89 11.38
CA LEU A 226 -4.80 2.51 11.10
C LEU A 226 -4.06 1.49 11.96
N GLY A 227 -3.11 1.93 12.78
CA GLY A 227 -2.29 1.07 13.64
C GLY A 227 -0.93 0.70 13.03
N LEU A 228 -0.49 1.35 11.95
CA LEU A 228 0.85 1.11 11.39
C LEU A 228 1.93 1.89 12.12
N ALA A 229 3.05 1.25 12.41
CA ALA A 229 4.25 1.89 12.92
C ALA A 229 5.18 2.32 11.77
N HIS A 230 6.20 3.11 12.09
CA HIS A 230 7.26 3.39 11.13
C HIS A 230 8.00 2.11 10.75
N SER A 231 8.18 1.87 9.45
CA SER A 231 8.72 0.61 8.94
C SER A 231 10.25 0.55 8.93
N ASN A 232 10.94 1.68 8.79
CA ASN A 232 12.39 1.78 8.66
C ASN A 232 13.15 2.04 9.98
N VAL A 233 12.47 2.05 11.13
CA VAL A 233 13.09 2.25 12.46
C VAL A 233 13.02 0.96 13.29
N SER A 234 13.91 0.80 14.27
CA SER A 234 13.89 -0.35 15.18
C SER A 234 12.58 -0.40 15.98
N PRO A 235 11.93 -1.58 16.15
CA PRO A 235 12.46 -2.93 15.88
C PRO A 235 12.22 -3.44 14.45
N CYS A 236 11.58 -2.66 13.59
CA CYS A 236 11.20 -3.05 12.24
C CYS A 236 12.37 -3.07 11.26
N ALA A 237 13.06 -1.93 11.12
CA ALA A 237 14.24 -1.75 10.25
C ALA A 237 14.07 -2.29 8.82
N VAL A 238 12.87 -2.16 8.26
CA VAL A 238 12.53 -2.63 6.91
C VAL A 238 13.06 -1.67 5.84
N THR A 239 13.56 -2.24 4.74
CA THR A 239 14.11 -1.51 3.60
C THR A 239 13.18 -1.46 2.39
N ALA A 240 12.08 -2.22 2.42
CA ALA A 240 11.07 -2.24 1.37
C ALA A 240 10.38 -0.86 1.25
N PRO A 241 10.06 -0.38 0.04
CA PRO A 241 9.33 0.87 -0.14
C PRO A 241 8.02 0.87 0.65
N SER A 242 7.79 1.94 1.40
CA SER A 242 6.63 2.09 2.27
C SER A 242 6.38 3.57 2.52
N ILE A 243 5.11 3.97 2.49
CA ILE A 243 4.74 5.34 2.89
C ILE A 243 5.00 5.56 4.38
N MET A 244 5.07 4.47 5.17
CA MET A 244 5.36 4.48 6.60
C MET A 244 6.85 4.57 6.93
N HIS A 245 7.73 4.88 5.99
CA HIS A 245 9.09 5.30 6.34
C HIS A 245 9.03 6.54 7.23
N SER A 246 9.72 6.52 8.36
CA SER A 246 9.81 7.67 9.26
C SER A 246 10.35 8.87 8.49
N GLY A 247 9.65 9.99 8.56
CA GLY A 247 10.16 11.25 8.04
C GLY A 247 10.21 12.35 9.08
N GLY A 248 10.04 13.57 8.60
CA GLY A 248 10.02 14.79 9.37
C GLY A 248 10.07 15.97 8.42
N THR A 249 11.17 16.69 8.40
CA THR A 249 11.35 17.85 7.49
C THR A 249 11.69 17.46 6.04
N ASP A 250 11.82 16.16 5.76
CA ASP A 250 12.22 15.57 4.49
C ASP A 250 11.05 15.11 3.61
N VAL A 251 9.80 15.27 4.07
CA VAL A 251 8.59 15.00 3.26
C VAL A 251 8.68 15.54 1.82
N PRO A 252 9.17 16.77 1.54
CA PRO A 252 9.29 17.27 0.16
C PRO A 252 10.24 16.46 -0.77
N LYS A 253 11.00 15.50 -0.21
CA LYS A 253 11.95 14.66 -0.93
C LYS A 253 11.47 13.23 -1.09
N TRP A 254 10.27 12.91 -0.58
CA TRP A 254 9.74 11.57 -0.65
C TRP A 254 9.43 11.18 -2.09
N THR A 255 9.96 10.04 -2.52
CA THR A 255 9.63 9.45 -3.81
C THR A 255 8.42 8.52 -3.71
N THR A 256 8.13 8.02 -2.50
CA THR A 256 6.98 7.19 -2.18
C THR A 256 5.87 8.07 -1.62
N VAL A 257 4.90 8.43 -2.48
CA VAL A 257 3.84 9.39 -2.14
C VAL A 257 2.46 8.74 -1.94
N THR A 258 2.37 7.41 -2.03
CA THR A 258 1.15 6.62 -1.80
C THR A 258 1.48 5.36 -1.01
N PRO A 259 0.52 4.72 -0.32
CA PRO A 259 0.72 3.42 0.33
C PRO A 259 1.23 2.37 -0.66
N GLN A 260 2.20 1.57 -0.22
CA GLN A 260 2.88 0.56 -1.01
C GLN A 260 2.43 -0.84 -0.63
N TYR A 261 2.94 -1.84 -1.35
CA TYR A 261 2.68 -3.24 -1.06
C TYR A 261 3.00 -3.64 0.38
N TYR A 262 4.14 -3.17 0.88
CA TYR A 262 4.53 -3.43 2.26
C TYR A 262 3.43 -2.98 3.23
N ASP A 263 2.91 -1.76 3.03
CA ASP A 263 1.85 -1.20 3.88
C ASP A 263 0.55 -2.03 3.81
N LYS A 264 0.23 -2.57 2.63
CA LYS A 264 -0.90 -3.49 2.40
C LYS A 264 -0.78 -4.74 3.28
N LEU A 265 0.35 -5.44 3.20
CA LEU A 265 0.59 -6.67 3.97
C LEU A 265 0.48 -6.44 5.48
N ASN A 266 1.00 -5.32 5.97
CA ASN A 266 0.90 -4.98 7.37
C ASN A 266 -0.55 -4.81 7.83
N LEU A 267 -1.39 -4.16 7.02
CA LEU A 267 -2.81 -4.00 7.33
C LEU A 267 -3.55 -5.32 7.25
N GLU A 268 -3.29 -6.13 6.24
CA GLU A 268 -3.91 -7.45 6.12
C GLU A 268 -3.60 -8.33 7.33
N GLU A 269 -2.34 -8.33 7.78
CA GLU A 269 -1.96 -9.08 8.97
C GLU A 269 -2.56 -8.49 10.26
N LEU A 270 -2.46 -7.16 10.45
CA LEU A 270 -2.98 -6.48 11.65
C LEU A 270 -4.49 -6.68 11.81
N TYR A 271 -5.25 -6.67 10.71
CA TYR A 271 -6.71 -6.81 10.73
C TYR A 271 -7.18 -8.25 10.51
N GLY A 272 -6.27 -9.21 10.31
CA GLY A 272 -6.62 -10.61 10.02
C GLY A 272 -7.41 -10.78 8.72
N LEU A 273 -7.13 -9.93 7.73
CA LEU A 273 -7.79 -9.93 6.43
C LEU A 273 -7.11 -10.97 5.53
N PRO A 274 -7.82 -11.49 4.51
CA PRO A 274 -7.21 -12.37 3.54
C PRO A 274 -5.99 -11.69 2.93
N THR A 275 -4.85 -12.37 2.95
CA THR A 275 -3.67 -11.89 2.22
C THR A 275 -4.02 -11.93 0.74
N GLY A 276 -4.17 -10.73 0.18
CA GLY A 276 -4.68 -10.49 -1.16
C GLY A 276 -3.87 -11.17 -2.22
#